data_AF-A0A9W5U1H4-F1
#
_entry.id   AF-A0A9W5U1H4-F1
#
_cell.length_a   1.000
_cell.length_b   1.000
_cell.length_c   1.000
_cell.angle_alpha   90.00
_cell.angle_beta   90.00
_cell.angle_gamma   90.00
#
_symmetry.space_group_name_H-M   'P 1'
#
loop_
_entity.id
_entity.type
_entity.pdbx_description
1 polymer ?
#
loop_
_entity_poly.entity_id
_entity_poly.type
_entity_poly.pdbx_seq_one_letter_code
_entity_poly.pdbx_strand_id
1 'polypeptide(L)' 'MKETIQSKLIEIEERFQVKVLYAVESGSRAWGFPSKDSDFDVRFIYIHQPQWYLSIDPQGRRN' A
#
# COMPACT_ATOMS: atom_id res chain seq x y z
N MET A 1 -2.06 -14.61 8.96
CA MET A 1 -2.85 -13.44 8.48
C MET A 1 -2.01 -12.18 8.52
N LYS A 2 -1.52 -11.77 9.69
CA LYS A 2 -0.54 -10.70 9.80
C LYS A 2 0.69 -10.96 8.91
N GLU A 3 1.20 -12.19 8.87
CA GLU A 3 2.32 -12.52 7.96
C GLU A 3 1.93 -12.37 6.49
N THR A 4 0.73 -12.80 6.10
CA THR A 4 0.23 -12.68 4.73
C THR A 4 0.14 -11.22 4.28
N ILE A 5 -0.40 -10.34 5.13
CA ILE A 5 -0.46 -8.90 4.87
C ILE A 5 0.94 -8.32 4.74
N GLN A 6 1.86 -8.68 5.66
CA GLN A 6 3.24 -8.21 5.61
C GLN A 6 3.96 -8.66 4.33
N SER A 7 3.83 -9.92 3.93
CA SER A 7 4.40 -10.43 2.68
C SER A 7 3.84 -9.70 1.47
N LYS A 8 2.54 -9.38 1.45
CA LYS A 8 1.93 -8.60 0.36
C LYS A 8 2.41 -7.15 0.33
N LEU A 9 2.61 -6.52 1.49
CA LEU A 9 3.19 -5.17 1.54
C LEU A 9 4.62 -5.17 1.00
N ILE A 10 5.45 -6.17 1.33
CA ILE A 10 6.80 -6.32 0.79
C ILE A 10 6.76 -6.50 -0.73
N GLU A 11 5.88 -7.37 -1.24
CA GLU A 11 5.70 -7.57 -2.69
C GLU A 11 5.31 -6.26 -3.40
N ILE A 12 4.45 -5.44 -2.77
CA ILE A 12 4.06 -4.12 -3.29
C ILE A 12 5.25 -3.14 -3.28
N GLU A 13 6.03 -3.08 -2.20
CA GLU A 13 7.23 -2.25 -2.11
C GLU A 13 8.21 -2.58 -3.25
N GLU A 14 8.49 -3.87 -3.46
CA GLU A 14 9.39 -4.34 -4.52
C GLU A 14 8.82 -4.06 -5.92
N ARG A 15 7.54 -4.40 -6.15
CA ARG A 15 6.90 -4.28 -7.47
C ARG A 15 6.79 -2.83 -7.93
N PHE A 16 6.45 -1.92 -7.02
CA PHE A 16 6.19 -0.51 -7.35
C PHE A 16 7.37 0.42 -7.00
N GLN A 17 8.45 -0.13 -6.44
CA GLN A 17 9.64 0.63 -6.04
C GLN A 17 9.27 1.79 -5.08
N VAL A 18 8.40 1.47 -4.13
CA VAL A 18 7.93 2.37 -3.08
C VAL A 18 8.35 1.82 -1.72
N LYS A 19 8.38 2.69 -0.72
CA LYS A 19 8.52 2.31 0.68
C LYS A 19 7.21 2.59 1.41
N VAL A 20 6.63 1.58 2.04
CA VAL A 20 5.48 1.70 2.94
C VAL A 20 5.97 2.24 4.28
N LEU A 21 5.43 3.38 4.68
CA LEU A 21 5.77 4.06 5.94
C LEU A 21 4.85 3.62 7.08
N TYR A 22 3.60 3.30 6.75
CA TYR A 22 2.57 2.92 7.71
C TYR A 22 1.46 2.13 7.00
N ALA A 23 0.90 1.12 7.65
CA ALA A 23 -0.22 0.34 7.15
C ALA A 23 -1.20 -0.01 8.27
N VAL A 24 -2.48 0.00 7.94
CA VAL A 24 -3.59 -0.34 8.84
C VAL A 24 -4.60 -1.22 8.15
N GLU A 25 -5.20 -2.12 8.93
CA GLU A 25 -6.43 -2.79 8.52
C GLU A 25 -7.58 -1.77 8.56
N SER A 26 -8.32 -1.72 7.46
CA SER A 26 -9.51 -0.92 7.24
C SER A 26 -10.67 -1.90 6.97
N GLY A 27 -11.92 -1.42 7.01
CA GLY A 27 -13.07 -2.24 6.60
C GLY A 27 -13.85 -2.87 7.75
N SER A 28 -14.75 -3.80 7.40
CA SER A 28 -15.80 -4.32 8.30
C SER A 28 -15.25 -4.90 9.62
N ARG A 29 -14.05 -5.47 9.58
CA ARG A 29 -13.34 -6.01 10.75
C ARG A 29 -12.93 -4.92 11.74
N ALA A 30 -12.52 -3.74 11.23
CA ALA A 30 -12.19 -2.57 12.05
C ALA A 30 -13.44 -1.91 12.67
N TRP A 31 -14.63 -2.11 12.08
CA TRP A 31 -15.92 -1.60 12.56
C TRP A 31 -16.73 -2.62 13.39
N GLY A 32 -16.19 -3.82 13.63
CA GLY A 32 -16.84 -4.82 14.49
C GLY A 32 -17.94 -5.65 13.83
N PHE A 33 -18.03 -5.64 12.49
CA PHE A 33 -18.95 -6.49 11.72
C PHE A 33 -18.22 -7.48 10.77
N PRO A 34 -17.18 -8.21 11.23
CA PRO A 34 -16.55 -9.21 10.39
C PRO A 34 -17.48 -10.42 10.21
N SER A 35 -17.78 -10.81 8.97
CA SER A 35 -18.20 -12.17 8.66
C SER A 35 -16.97 -13.10 8.61
N LYS A 36 -17.20 -14.42 8.72
CA LYS A 36 -16.13 -15.42 8.59
C LYS A 36 -15.45 -15.39 7.21
N ASP A 37 -16.18 -14.91 6.20
CA ASP A 37 -15.74 -14.76 4.81
C ASP A 37 -15.33 -13.32 4.47
N SER A 38 -15.14 -12.44 5.46
CA SER A 38 -14.73 -11.06 5.19
C SER A 38 -13.28 -11.01 4.70
N ASP A 39 -13.10 -10.34 3.55
CA ASP A 39 -11.79 -9.95 3.03
C ASP A 39 -11.08 -8.95 3.96
N PHE A 40 -9.79 -8.74 3.72
CA PHE A 40 -8.95 -7.80 4.47
C PHE A 40 -8.70 -6.56 3.63
N ASP A 41 -9.34 -5.44 3.98
CA ASP A 41 -8.99 -4.15 3.39
C ASP A 41 -7.77 -3.59 4.13
N VAL A 42 -6.67 -3.34 3.43
CA VAL A 42 -5.46 -2.75 4.03
C VAL A 42 -5.20 -1.41 3.35
N ARG A 43 -5.05 -0.34 4.15
CA ARG A 43 -4.66 1.00 3.68
C ARG A 43 -3.26 1.30 4.16
N PHE A 44 -2.47 1.98 3.34
CA PHE A 44 -1.09 2.33 3.68
C PHE A 44 -0.66 3.67 3.11
N ILE A 45 0.33 4.28 3.76
CA ILE A 45 1.02 5.48 3.31
C ILE A 45 2.38 5.04 2.77
N TYR A 46 2.75 5.55 1.59
CA TYR A 46 4.01 5.19 0.94
C TYR A 46 4.74 6.42 0.39
N ILE A 47 6.01 6.22 0.08
CA ILE A 47 6.87 7.21 -0.59
C ILE A 47 7.64 6.53 -1.72
N HIS A 48 7.91 7.25 -2.80
CA HIS A 48 8.81 6.78 -3.86
C HIS A 48 10.28 7.05 -3.49
N GLN A 49 11.20 6.41 -4.22
CA GLN A 49 12.61 6.79 -4.22
C GLN A 49 12.78 8.23 -4.73
N PRO A 50 13.77 9.02 -4.23
CA PRO A 50 13.98 10.42 -4.62
C PRO A 50 14.02 10.66 -6.13
N GLN A 51 14.62 9.74 -6.89
CA GLN A 51 14.76 9.80 -8.35
C GLN A 51 13.41 9.87 -9.07
N TRP A 52 12.36 9.30 -8.50
CA TRP A 52 11.01 9.39 -9.05
C TRP A 52 10.52 10.85 -9.02
N TYR A 53 10.75 11.56 -7.91
CA TYR A 53 10.36 12.97 -7.77
C TYR A 53 11.24 13.92 -8.59
N LEU A 54 12.52 13.60 -8.70
CA LEU A 54 13.52 14.45 -9.38
C LEU A 54 13.60 14.20 -10.89
N SER A 55 12.73 13.34 -11.43
CA SER A 55 12.63 13.12 -12.87
C SER A 55 11.93 14.30 -13.56
N ILE A 56 12.50 14.76 -14.68
CA ILE A 56 11.87 15.75 -15.53
C ILE A 56 10.83 15.02 -16.39
N ASP A 57 9.57 15.34 -16.18
CA ASP A 57 8.50 14.91 -17.09
C ASP A 57 8.62 15.72 -18.40
N PRO A 58 8.83 15.07 -19.56
CA PRO A 58 8.96 15.76 -20.83
C PRO A 58 7.74 16.61 -21.21
N GLN A 59 6.57 16.39 -20.60
CA GLN A 59 5.31 17.07 -20.96
C GLN A 59 4.49 17.57 -19.77
N GLY A 60 5.00 17.51 -18.53
CA GLY A 60 4.28 17.97 -17.34
C GLY A 60 2.94 17.25 -17.08
N ARG A 61 2.75 16.05 -17.63
CA ARG A 61 1.59 15.20 -17.40
C ARG A 61 2.03 13.95 -16.63
N ARG A 62 1.95 14.03 -15.30
CA ARG A 62 1.71 12.81 -14.52
C ARG A 62 0.24 12.45 -14.72
N ASN A 63 0.02 11.29 -15.35
CA ASN A 63 -1.31 10.67 -15.55
C ASN A 63 -2.16 10.73 -14.28
#